data_AF-A0A3A4YKE4-F1
#
_entry.id   AF-A0A3A4YKE4-F1
#
_cell.length_a   1.000
_cell.length_b   1.000
_cell.length_c   1.000
_cell.angle_alpha   90.00
_cell.angle_beta   90.00
_cell.angle_gamma   90.00
#
_symmetry.space_group_name_H-M   'P 1'
#
loop_
_entity.id
_entity.type
_entity.pdbx_description
1 polymer ?
#
loop_
_entity_poly.entity_id
_entity_poly.type
_entity_poly.pdbx_seq_one_letter_code
_entity_poly.pdbx_strand_id
1 'polypeptide(L)'
;MTMKMKKATMATKFKFNIKRSVAKTTSYPFSISAVVGELRSALKDFADVENPADVVKAGDPAIVALAQAINRNTESVEAMTRVYQTAINKVADLEKSIARMTAEGAAYGLAAKKSKSANKKKVIYFSSDGDLYRKPKAKHCYAMGKEMQRQKLVRTLLERKTFVPTDELVEFTGSKNRKALHNAKLMINRKARVRVGIDNLIIGRSVSGYKINPEYKIKQV
;
A
#
# COMPACT_ATOMS: atom_id res chain seq x y z
N MET A 1 28.22 -50.57 -18.33
CA MET A 1 29.05 -49.34 -18.43
C MET A 1 28.12 -48.16 -18.64
N THR A 2 28.08 -47.25 -17.66
CA THR A 2 27.06 -46.21 -17.47
C THR A 2 27.50 -44.90 -18.13
N MET A 3 26.79 -44.47 -19.18
CA MET A 3 26.93 -43.11 -19.73
C MET A 3 26.36 -42.09 -18.73
N LYS A 4 27.26 -41.40 -18.03
CA LYS A 4 26.91 -40.26 -17.16
C LYS A 4 26.56 -39.04 -18.02
N MET A 5 25.30 -38.63 -17.98
CA MET A 5 24.87 -37.31 -18.44
C MET A 5 25.65 -36.22 -17.70
N LYS A 6 26.36 -35.34 -18.43
CA LYS A 6 26.94 -34.13 -17.85
C LYS A 6 25.85 -33.06 -17.71
N LYS A 7 25.66 -32.65 -16.46
CA LYS A 7 24.64 -31.70 -15.98
C LYS A 7 24.75 -30.34 -16.66
N ALA A 8 23.59 -29.73 -16.88
CA ALA A 8 23.41 -28.34 -17.29
C ALA A 8 24.28 -27.39 -16.45
N THR A 9 25.19 -26.67 -17.10
CA THR A 9 26.00 -25.63 -16.47
C THR A 9 25.14 -24.40 -16.19
N MET A 10 25.19 -24.00 -14.93
CA MET A 10 24.33 -23.04 -14.28
C MET A 10 24.40 -21.64 -14.91
N ALA A 11 23.24 -20.97 -14.95
CA ALA A 11 23.14 -19.54 -15.18
C ALA A 11 24.04 -18.79 -14.18
N THR A 12 25.07 -18.14 -14.70
CA THR A 12 25.92 -17.21 -13.96
C THR A 12 25.07 -16.03 -13.51
N LYS A 13 24.60 -16.06 -12.26
CA LYS A 13 24.03 -14.89 -11.59
C LYS A 13 25.14 -13.85 -11.46
N PHE A 14 25.18 -12.87 -12.37
CA PHE A 14 25.96 -11.67 -12.20
C PHE A 14 25.42 -10.90 -10.98
N LYS A 15 26.05 -11.11 -9.81
CA LYS A 15 25.89 -10.22 -8.67
C LYS A 15 26.67 -8.95 -8.99
N PHE A 16 25.96 -7.89 -9.40
CA PHE A 16 26.53 -6.56 -9.44
C PHE A 16 26.94 -6.17 -8.03
N ASN A 17 28.25 -6.10 -7.80
CA ASN A 17 28.81 -5.68 -6.53
C ASN A 17 28.76 -4.15 -6.47
N ILE A 18 27.62 -3.59 -6.04
CA ILE A 18 27.37 -2.12 -5.96
C ILE A 18 28.27 -1.44 -4.89
N LYS A 19 29.12 -2.20 -4.17
CA LYS A 19 30.05 -1.69 -3.16
C LYS A 19 31.49 -1.55 -3.66
N ARG A 20 31.74 -1.37 -4.96
CA ARG A 20 33.03 -0.81 -5.36
C ARG A 20 32.99 0.66 -4.96
N SER A 21 33.74 1.05 -3.92
CA SER A 21 34.04 2.47 -3.74
C SER A 21 34.73 2.90 -5.02
N VAL A 22 33.99 3.55 -5.91
CA VAL A 22 34.59 4.36 -6.94
C VAL A 22 35.40 5.36 -6.13
N ALA A 23 36.73 5.22 -6.15
CA ALA A 23 37.60 6.22 -5.56
C ALA A 23 37.05 7.57 -6.02
N LYS A 24 36.93 8.54 -5.12
CA LYS A 24 36.74 9.93 -5.52
C LYS A 24 37.97 10.25 -6.37
N THR A 25 37.91 9.97 -7.66
CA THR A 25 38.77 10.58 -8.65
C THR A 25 38.46 12.04 -8.45
N THR A 26 39.38 12.73 -7.81
CA THR A 26 39.47 14.18 -7.76
C THR A 26 38.93 14.68 -9.09
N SER A 27 37.83 15.43 -9.05
CA SER A 27 37.32 16.13 -10.21
C SER A 27 38.45 17.03 -10.67
N TYR A 28 39.25 16.55 -11.62
CA TYR A 28 40.18 17.42 -12.32
C TYR A 28 39.27 18.42 -13.01
N PRO A 29 39.29 19.71 -12.64
CA PRO A 29 38.60 20.70 -13.46
C PRO A 29 39.15 20.50 -14.87
N PHE A 30 38.25 20.28 -15.83
CA PHE A 30 38.58 20.16 -17.24
C PHE A 30 39.15 21.52 -17.66
N SER A 31 40.45 21.71 -17.39
CA SER A 31 41.12 22.99 -17.61
C SER A 31 41.47 23.08 -19.08
N ILE A 32 41.23 24.25 -19.66
CA ILE A 32 41.54 24.51 -21.07
C ILE A 32 43.03 24.20 -21.33
N SER A 33 43.91 24.50 -20.38
CA SER A 33 45.34 24.18 -20.46
C SER A 33 45.64 22.68 -20.53
N ALA A 34 44.92 21.83 -19.79
CA ALA A 34 45.08 20.38 -19.88
C ALA A 34 44.62 19.83 -21.24
N VAL A 35 43.47 20.29 -21.74
CA VAL A 35 42.95 19.87 -23.05
C VAL A 35 43.87 20.34 -24.19
N VAL A 36 44.34 21.58 -24.13
CA VAL A 36 45.30 22.15 -25.09
C VAL A 36 46.64 21.42 -25.03
N GLY A 37 47.11 21.04 -23.84
CA GLY A 37 48.35 20.27 -23.66
C GLY A 37 48.27 18.87 -24.27
N GLU A 38 47.16 18.17 -24.04
CA GLU A 38 46.94 16.83 -24.59
C GLU A 38 46.79 16.88 -26.12
N LEU A 39 46.02 17.85 -26.64
CA LEU A 39 45.81 18.02 -28.08
C LEU A 39 47.11 18.37 -28.81
N ARG A 40 47.95 19.25 -28.23
CA ARG A 40 49.27 19.55 -28.77
C ARG A 40 50.20 18.34 -28.75
N SER A 41 50.09 17.48 -27.74
CA SER A 41 50.90 16.27 -27.66
C SER A 41 50.47 15.25 -28.71
N ALA A 42 49.17 15.01 -28.86
CA ALA A 42 48.63 14.12 -29.87
C ALA A 42 48.91 14.58 -31.31
N LEU A 43 48.89 15.89 -31.59
CA LEU A 43 49.17 16.43 -32.92
C LEU A 43 50.65 16.36 -33.32
N LYS A 44 51.59 16.18 -32.38
CA LYS A 44 53.02 15.98 -32.69
C LYS A 44 53.31 14.61 -33.30
N ASP A 45 52.44 13.62 -33.07
CA ASP A 45 52.62 12.26 -33.56
C ASP A 45 52.19 12.11 -35.03
N PHE A 46 51.59 13.14 -35.63
CA PHE A 46 51.19 13.16 -37.04
C PHE A 46 52.19 13.93 -37.89
N ALA A 47 52.86 13.24 -38.81
CA ALA A 47 53.90 13.80 -39.66
C ALA A 47 53.39 14.88 -40.65
N ASP A 48 52.09 14.89 -40.95
CA ASP A 48 51.48 15.77 -41.96
C ASP A 48 51.05 17.15 -41.40
N VAL A 49 51.25 17.40 -40.09
CA VAL A 49 50.85 18.66 -39.44
C VAL A 49 52.08 19.54 -39.27
N GLU A 50 52.34 20.41 -40.24
CA GLU A 50 53.52 21.30 -40.25
C GLU A 50 53.52 22.32 -39.11
N ASN A 51 52.35 22.76 -38.61
CA ASN A 51 52.26 23.66 -37.46
C ASN A 51 51.10 23.32 -36.50
N PRO A 52 51.31 22.38 -35.56
CA PRO A 52 50.32 21.98 -34.57
C PRO A 52 49.80 23.13 -33.70
N ALA A 53 50.61 24.18 -33.49
CA ALA A 53 50.23 25.32 -32.67
C ALA A 53 49.13 26.17 -33.31
N ASP A 54 49.12 26.29 -34.64
CA ASP A 54 48.13 27.10 -35.36
C ASP A 54 46.78 26.37 -35.49
N VAL A 55 46.81 25.04 -35.64
CA VAL A 55 45.61 24.19 -35.61
C VAL A 55 44.92 24.29 -34.25
N VAL A 56 45.69 24.27 -33.17
CA VAL A 56 45.17 24.43 -31.80
C VAL A 56 44.62 25.84 -31.59
N LYS A 57 45.33 26.89 -32.04
CA LYS A 57 44.82 28.28 -31.99
C LYS A 57 43.50 28.47 -32.75
N ALA A 58 43.35 27.84 -33.91
CA ALA A 58 42.11 27.88 -34.68
C ALA A 58 40.97 27.13 -33.95
N GLY A 59 41.30 26.08 -33.21
CA GLY A 59 40.36 25.31 -32.39
C GLY A 59 40.07 25.89 -31.00
N ASP A 60 40.85 26.85 -30.51
CA ASP A 60 40.75 27.42 -29.16
C ASP A 60 39.32 27.85 -28.78
N PRO A 61 38.54 28.55 -29.64
CA PRO A 61 37.17 28.92 -29.30
C PRO A 61 36.24 27.71 -29.07
N ALA A 62 36.42 26.64 -29.86
CA ALA A 62 35.61 25.42 -29.74
C ALA A 62 36.01 24.61 -28.50
N ILE A 63 37.31 24.55 -28.18
CA ILE A 63 37.85 23.90 -26.98
C ILE A 63 37.35 24.61 -25.71
N VAL A 64 37.38 25.94 -25.71
CA VAL A 64 36.85 26.77 -24.60
C VAL A 64 35.36 26.54 -24.43
N ALA A 65 34.58 26.55 -25.51
CA ALA A 65 33.14 26.31 -25.47
C ALA A 65 32.81 24.90 -24.93
N LEU A 66 33.54 23.88 -25.37
CA LEU A 66 33.37 22.50 -24.91
C LEU A 66 33.69 22.36 -23.41
N ALA A 67 34.82 22.95 -22.96
CA ALA A 67 35.22 22.92 -21.56
C ALA A 67 34.18 23.61 -20.66
N GLN A 68 33.64 24.76 -21.10
CA GLN A 68 32.57 25.44 -20.37
C GLN A 68 31.28 24.61 -20.32
N ALA A 69 30.91 23.95 -21.42
CA ALA A 69 29.74 23.07 -21.44
C ALA A 69 29.88 21.86 -20.51
N ILE A 70 31.07 21.24 -20.48
CA ILE A 70 31.39 20.13 -19.57
C ILE A 70 31.30 20.58 -18.12
N ASN A 71 31.86 21.75 -17.78
CA ASN A 71 31.81 22.28 -16.42
C ASN A 71 30.37 22.59 -15.98
N ARG A 72 29.56 23.25 -16.82
CA ARG A 72 28.14 23.51 -16.54
C ARG A 72 27.33 22.22 -16.34
N ASN A 73 27.57 21.21 -17.17
CA ASN A 73 26.92 19.91 -17.02
C ASN A 73 27.33 19.21 -15.73
N THR A 74 28.60 19.31 -15.35
CA THR A 74 29.11 18.74 -14.09
C THR A 74 28.45 19.39 -12.88
N GLU A 75 28.38 20.73 -12.85
CA GLU A 75 27.68 21.49 -11.80
C GLU A 75 26.19 21.11 -11.72
N SER A 76 25.52 20.97 -12.87
CA SER A 76 24.12 20.55 -12.94
C SER A 76 23.90 19.14 -12.37
N VAL A 77 24.78 18.19 -12.72
CA VAL A 77 24.71 16.81 -12.19
C VAL A 77 24.96 16.79 -10.68
N GLU A 78 25.91 17.57 -10.18
CA GLU A 78 26.17 17.69 -8.74
C GLU A 78 24.97 18.28 -8.00
N ALA A 79 24.37 19.34 -8.55
CA ALA A 79 23.17 19.96 -7.98
C ALA A 79 22.00 18.96 -7.92
N MET A 80 21.75 18.24 -9.01
CA MET A 80 20.72 17.19 -9.03
C MET A 80 21.01 16.08 -8.01
N THR A 81 22.26 15.65 -7.90
CA THR A 81 22.67 14.62 -6.93
C THR A 81 22.39 15.05 -5.49
N ARG A 82 22.66 16.31 -5.14
CA ARG A 82 22.33 16.88 -3.82
C ARG A 82 20.82 16.90 -3.55
N VAL A 83 20.01 17.25 -4.56
CA VAL A 83 18.55 17.24 -4.46
C VAL A 83 18.03 15.82 -4.22
N TYR A 84 18.52 14.84 -4.98
CA TYR A 84 18.15 13.43 -4.80
C TYR A 84 18.55 12.90 -3.41
N GLN A 85 19.76 13.22 -2.93
CA GLN A 85 20.19 12.80 -1.61
C GLN A 85 19.28 13.37 -0.50
N THR A 86 18.85 14.63 -0.66
CA THR A 86 17.92 15.27 0.28
C THR A 86 16.55 14.59 0.26
N ALA A 87 16.05 14.22 -0.93
CA ALA A 87 14.79 13.49 -1.07
C ALA A 87 14.86 12.09 -0.43
N ILE A 88 15.95 11.36 -0.65
CA ILE A 88 16.19 10.04 -0.03
C ILE A 88 16.16 10.14 1.50
N ASN A 89 16.83 11.13 2.08
CA ASN A 89 16.83 11.33 3.53
C ASN A 89 15.41 11.60 4.07
N LYS A 90 14.62 12.42 3.37
CA LYS A 90 13.21 12.66 3.75
C LYS A 90 12.35 11.39 3.70
N VAL A 91 12.57 10.52 2.70
CA VAL A 91 11.88 9.23 2.61
C VAL A 91 12.25 8.34 3.80
N ALA A 92 13.53 8.26 4.16
CA ALA A 92 13.98 7.47 5.31
C ALA A 92 13.35 7.96 6.64
N ASP A 93 13.17 9.27 6.81
CA ASP A 93 12.51 9.82 7.99
C ASP A 93 11.00 9.54 8.02
N LEU A 94 10.35 9.57 6.86
CA LEU A 94 8.94 9.16 6.72
C LEU A 94 8.75 7.67 7.07
N GLU A 95 9.64 6.80 6.62
CA GLU A 95 9.60 5.38 6.96
C GLU A 95 9.69 5.15 8.47
N LYS A 96 10.58 5.85 9.17
CA LYS A 96 10.68 5.80 10.64
C LYS A 96 9.39 6.27 11.32
N SER A 97 8.79 7.36 10.82
CA SER A 97 7.52 7.89 11.34
C SER A 97 6.37 6.89 11.16
N ILE A 98 6.25 6.27 9.99
CA ILE A 98 5.24 5.25 9.71
C ILE A 98 5.41 4.04 10.62
N ALA A 99 6.65 3.57 10.81
CA ALA A 99 6.94 2.45 11.70
C ALA A 99 6.49 2.75 13.14
N ARG A 100 6.77 3.97 13.64
CA ARG A 100 6.34 4.43 14.97
C ARG A 100 4.82 4.48 15.09
N MET A 101 4.12 5.12 14.14
CA MET A 101 2.65 5.19 14.14
C MET A 101 2.01 3.81 14.09
N THR A 102 2.60 2.88 13.34
CA THR A 102 2.11 1.49 13.24
C THR A 102 2.27 0.75 14.57
N ALA A 103 3.42 0.91 15.24
CA ALA A 103 3.67 0.32 16.56
C ALA A 103 2.73 0.88 17.63
N GLU A 104 2.52 2.21 17.64
CA GLU A 104 1.58 2.87 18.54
C GLU A 104 0.14 2.40 18.28
N GLY A 105 -0.30 2.37 17.02
CA GLY A 105 -1.61 1.84 16.64
C GLY A 105 -1.82 0.37 17.02
N ALA A 106 -0.80 -0.46 16.89
CA ALA A 106 -0.84 -1.86 17.33
C ALA A 106 -0.94 -1.97 18.86
N ALA A 107 -0.22 -1.15 19.61
CA ALA A 107 -0.30 -1.08 21.07
C ALA A 107 -1.71 -0.65 21.55
N TYR A 108 -2.30 0.36 20.91
CA TYR A 108 -3.69 0.76 21.15
C TYR A 108 -4.68 -0.37 20.83
N GLY A 109 -4.48 -1.07 19.71
CA GLY A 109 -5.31 -2.22 19.32
C GLY A 109 -5.24 -3.39 20.31
N LEU A 110 -4.07 -3.64 20.89
CA LEU A 110 -3.87 -4.67 21.91
C LEU A 110 -4.45 -4.25 23.28
N ALA A 111 -4.29 -3.00 23.68
CA ALA A 111 -4.88 -2.46 24.90
C ALA A 111 -6.42 -2.44 24.83
N ALA A 112 -6.99 -2.07 23.68
CA ALA A 112 -8.44 -2.13 23.44
C ALA A 112 -8.98 -3.58 23.38
N LYS A 113 -8.16 -4.56 23.00
CA LYS A 113 -8.53 -5.99 23.07
C LYS A 113 -8.51 -6.52 24.51
N LYS A 114 -7.59 -6.07 25.36
CA LYS A 114 -7.56 -6.45 26.79
C LYS A 114 -8.76 -5.90 27.58
N SER A 115 -9.36 -4.77 27.19
CA SER A 115 -10.54 -4.22 27.87
C SER A 115 -11.88 -4.83 27.45
N LYS A 116 -11.93 -5.57 26.32
CA LYS A 116 -13.11 -6.38 25.96
C LYS A 116 -12.98 -7.78 26.56
N SER A 117 -13.09 -7.87 27.88
CA SER A 117 -13.38 -9.13 28.55
C SER A 117 -14.59 -9.77 27.85
N ALA A 118 -14.40 -11.00 27.37
CA ALA A 118 -15.39 -11.78 26.65
C ALA A 118 -16.79 -11.61 27.26
N ASN A 119 -17.65 -10.87 26.58
CA ASN A 119 -19.05 -10.74 26.97
C ASN A 119 -19.64 -12.14 26.84
N LYS A 120 -19.81 -12.81 27.99
CA LYS A 120 -20.42 -14.15 28.13
C LYS A 120 -21.47 -14.32 27.04
N LYS A 121 -21.26 -15.25 26.11
CA LYS A 121 -22.10 -15.52 24.92
C LYS A 121 -23.58 -15.23 25.22
N LYS A 122 -24.04 -14.00 24.95
CA LYS A 122 -25.41 -13.59 25.27
C LYS A 122 -26.28 -14.37 24.29
N VAL A 123 -27.13 -15.26 24.82
CA VAL A 123 -28.10 -15.99 24.00
C VAL A 123 -29.13 -14.98 23.53
N ILE A 124 -29.25 -14.88 22.21
CA ILE A 124 -30.16 -13.95 21.56
C ILE A 124 -31.24 -14.78 20.89
N TYR A 125 -32.46 -14.30 20.94
CA TYR A 125 -33.62 -14.97 20.40
C TYR A 125 -34.20 -14.13 19.26
N PHE A 126 -34.62 -14.80 18.19
CA PHE A 126 -35.35 -14.22 17.08
C PHE A 126 -36.72 -14.89 17.03
N SER A 127 -37.79 -14.16 17.35
CA SER A 127 -39.14 -14.73 17.40
C SER A 127 -39.72 -14.96 16.00
N SER A 128 -40.71 -15.84 15.93
CA SER A 128 -41.60 -16.02 14.77
C SER A 128 -42.17 -14.70 14.24
N ASP A 129 -42.60 -13.80 15.14
CA ASP A 129 -43.08 -12.44 14.82
C ASP A 129 -42.00 -11.52 14.23
N GLY A 130 -40.72 -11.94 14.29
CA GLY A 130 -39.57 -11.20 13.79
C GLY A 130 -38.84 -10.37 14.83
N ASP A 131 -39.17 -10.47 16.12
CA ASP A 131 -38.53 -9.65 17.15
C ASP A 131 -37.17 -10.23 17.56
N LEU A 132 -36.17 -9.36 17.69
CA LEU A 132 -34.87 -9.73 18.23
C LEU A 132 -34.79 -9.33 19.70
N TYR A 133 -34.57 -10.29 20.59
CA TYR A 133 -34.57 -10.04 22.03
C TYR A 133 -33.55 -10.88 22.79
N ARG A 134 -33.28 -10.48 24.03
CA ARG A 134 -32.61 -11.31 25.04
C ARG A 134 -33.44 -11.33 26.32
N LYS A 135 -33.26 -12.34 27.16
CA LYS A 135 -33.97 -12.39 28.44
C LYS A 135 -33.44 -11.31 29.41
N PRO A 136 -34.31 -10.62 30.16
CA PRO A 136 -35.78 -10.65 30.05
C PRO A 136 -36.30 -9.83 28.84
N LYS A 137 -37.23 -10.40 28.06
CA LYS A 137 -37.75 -9.79 26.80
C LYS A 137 -38.33 -8.38 27.04
N ALA A 138 -39.01 -8.17 28.17
CA ALA A 138 -39.61 -6.88 28.53
C ALA A 138 -38.60 -5.72 28.56
N LYS A 139 -37.33 -5.97 28.91
CA LYS A 139 -36.29 -4.93 28.99
C LYS A 139 -35.44 -4.84 27.73
N HIS A 140 -35.36 -5.93 26.95
CA HIS A 140 -34.40 -6.06 25.87
C HIS A 140 -35.04 -6.63 24.61
N CYS A 141 -35.88 -5.83 23.96
CA CYS A 141 -36.58 -6.21 22.73
C CYS A 141 -36.39 -5.16 21.63
N TYR A 142 -36.01 -5.63 20.46
CA TYR A 142 -36.13 -4.91 19.19
C TYR A 142 -37.24 -5.53 18.36
N ALA A 143 -38.41 -4.88 18.40
CA ALA A 143 -39.57 -5.32 17.63
C ALA A 143 -39.43 -5.02 16.13
N MET A 144 -38.91 -5.97 15.34
CA MET A 144 -38.76 -5.81 13.89
C MET A 144 -39.99 -6.30 13.10
N GLY A 145 -40.97 -6.96 13.74
CA GLY A 145 -42.19 -7.39 13.03
C GLY A 145 -42.94 -6.25 12.33
N LYS A 146 -42.83 -5.02 12.85
CA LYS A 146 -43.38 -3.80 12.21
C LYS A 146 -42.54 -3.27 11.04
N GLU A 147 -41.36 -3.84 10.82
CA GLU A 147 -40.31 -3.37 9.92
C GLU A 147 -39.98 -4.44 8.88
N MET A 148 -40.99 -4.79 8.07
CA MET A 148 -41.01 -5.86 7.05
C MET A 148 -39.65 -6.13 6.37
N GLN A 149 -39.02 -5.10 5.78
CA GLN A 149 -37.74 -5.24 5.07
C GLN A 149 -36.58 -5.65 5.99
N ARG A 150 -36.49 -5.07 7.20
CA ARG A 150 -35.42 -5.35 8.17
C ARG A 150 -35.57 -6.74 8.78
N GLN A 151 -36.80 -7.15 9.06
CA GLN A 151 -37.12 -8.51 9.48
C GLN A 151 -36.72 -9.54 8.41
N LYS A 152 -37.12 -9.32 7.15
CA LYS A 152 -36.75 -10.20 6.03
C LYS A 152 -35.23 -10.33 5.91
N LEU A 153 -34.50 -9.21 5.97
CA LEU A 153 -33.03 -9.23 5.91
C LEU A 153 -32.42 -10.11 7.01
N VAL A 154 -32.82 -9.93 8.27
CA VAL A 154 -32.28 -10.74 9.37
C VAL A 154 -32.67 -12.22 9.20
N ARG A 155 -33.90 -12.51 8.80
CA ARG A 155 -34.39 -13.87 8.57
C ARG A 155 -33.59 -14.59 7.48
N THR A 156 -33.43 -13.97 6.31
CA THR A 156 -32.65 -14.54 5.19
C THR A 156 -31.21 -14.82 5.58
N LEU A 157 -30.57 -13.90 6.34
CA LEU A 157 -29.19 -14.10 6.80
C LEU A 157 -29.05 -15.21 7.84
N LEU A 158 -30.07 -15.42 8.68
CA LEU A 158 -30.11 -16.54 9.64
C LEU A 158 -30.28 -17.89 8.96
N GLU A 159 -31.11 -17.95 7.91
CA GLU A 159 -31.37 -19.17 7.14
C GLU A 159 -30.14 -19.61 6.33
N ARG A 160 -29.48 -18.67 5.64
CA ARG A 160 -28.32 -18.97 4.79
C ARG A 160 -27.06 -19.31 5.57
N LYS A 161 -26.89 -18.80 6.79
CA LYS A 161 -25.74 -19.00 7.71
C LYS A 161 -24.35 -18.62 7.14
N THR A 162 -24.24 -18.32 5.85
CA THR A 162 -23.02 -17.93 5.13
C THR A 162 -23.10 -16.46 4.70
N PHE A 163 -22.07 -15.98 3.99
CA PHE A 163 -22.13 -14.69 3.32
C PHE A 163 -23.13 -14.76 2.16
N VAL A 164 -24.06 -13.81 2.13
CA VAL A 164 -25.03 -13.66 1.04
C VAL A 164 -24.69 -12.42 0.24
N PRO A 165 -24.49 -12.52 -1.09
CA PRO A 165 -24.24 -11.39 -1.97
C PRO A 165 -25.29 -10.29 -1.84
N THR A 166 -24.86 -9.04 -2.03
CA THR A 166 -25.74 -7.87 -1.87
C THR A 166 -26.91 -7.90 -2.86
N ASP A 167 -26.70 -8.38 -4.08
CA ASP A 167 -27.74 -8.41 -5.12
C ASP A 167 -28.83 -9.42 -4.79
N GLU A 168 -28.45 -10.63 -4.40
CA GLU A 168 -29.38 -11.64 -3.90
C GLU A 168 -30.19 -11.11 -2.70
N LEU A 169 -29.55 -10.40 -1.78
CA LEU A 169 -30.25 -9.81 -0.63
C LEU A 169 -31.21 -8.71 -1.06
N VAL A 170 -30.90 -7.93 -2.09
CA VAL A 170 -31.81 -6.91 -2.63
C VAL A 170 -33.09 -7.58 -3.13
N GLU A 171 -32.96 -8.69 -3.86
CA GLU A 171 -34.09 -9.48 -4.36
C GLU A 171 -34.90 -10.11 -3.21
N PHE A 172 -34.26 -10.86 -2.31
CA PHE A 172 -34.95 -11.54 -1.21
C PHE A 172 -35.66 -10.59 -0.23
N THR A 173 -35.12 -9.38 -0.05
CA THR A 173 -35.69 -8.41 0.89
C THR A 173 -36.66 -7.43 0.25
N GLY A 174 -36.78 -7.42 -1.08
CA GLY A 174 -37.54 -6.40 -1.82
C GLY A 174 -36.96 -4.99 -1.65
N SER A 175 -35.64 -4.88 -1.47
CA SER A 175 -34.98 -3.59 -1.33
C SER A 175 -34.98 -2.85 -2.67
N LYS A 176 -35.15 -1.52 -2.66
CA LYS A 176 -35.12 -0.72 -3.90
C LYS A 176 -33.75 -0.71 -4.58
N ASN A 177 -32.68 -0.72 -3.80
CA ASN A 177 -31.30 -0.70 -4.27
C ASN A 177 -30.31 -1.12 -3.16
N ARG A 178 -29.04 -1.31 -3.54
CA ARG A 178 -27.94 -1.65 -2.63
C ARG A 178 -27.77 -0.62 -1.48
N LYS A 179 -28.03 0.66 -1.75
CA LYS A 179 -27.92 1.75 -0.74
C LYS A 179 -29.00 1.62 0.34
N ALA A 180 -30.23 1.29 -0.04
CA ALA A 180 -31.32 1.04 0.89
C ALA A 180 -31.02 -0.17 1.78
N LEU A 181 -30.49 -1.25 1.20
CA LEU A 181 -30.05 -2.43 1.95
C LEU A 181 -28.93 -2.09 2.95
N HIS A 182 -27.94 -1.30 2.52
CA HIS A 182 -26.87 -0.82 3.39
C HIS A 182 -27.41 -0.01 4.58
N ASN A 183 -28.33 0.92 4.33
CA ASN A 183 -28.97 1.71 5.37
C ASN A 183 -29.81 0.85 6.33
N ALA A 184 -30.51 -0.16 5.81
CA ALA A 184 -31.25 -1.13 6.63
C ALA A 184 -30.31 -1.87 7.58
N LYS A 185 -29.15 -2.36 7.09
CA LYS A 185 -28.10 -2.99 7.90
C LYS A 185 -27.56 -2.07 9.00
N LEU A 186 -27.26 -0.81 8.67
CA LEU A 186 -26.80 0.17 9.67
C LEU A 186 -27.85 0.41 10.75
N MET A 187 -29.12 0.53 10.36
CA MET A 187 -30.22 0.76 11.29
C MET A 187 -30.46 -0.45 12.20
N ILE A 188 -30.40 -1.67 11.66
CA ILE A 188 -30.49 -2.91 12.44
C ILE A 188 -29.38 -2.95 13.48
N ASN A 189 -28.12 -2.72 13.09
CA ASN A 189 -26.99 -2.72 14.03
C ASN A 189 -27.13 -1.66 15.12
N ARG A 190 -27.58 -0.44 14.76
CA ARG A 190 -27.82 0.62 15.74
C ARG A 190 -28.92 0.25 16.73
N LYS A 191 -30.06 -0.26 16.26
CA LYS A 191 -31.19 -0.63 17.12
C LYS A 191 -30.87 -1.86 17.97
N ALA A 192 -30.18 -2.86 17.42
CA ALA A 192 -29.71 -4.03 18.16
C ALA A 192 -28.75 -3.63 19.30
N ARG A 193 -27.86 -2.66 19.06
CA ARG A 193 -26.99 -2.09 20.11
C ARG A 193 -27.80 -1.46 21.23
N VAL A 194 -28.70 -0.52 20.89
CA VAL A 194 -29.43 0.26 21.89
C VAL A 194 -30.45 -0.59 22.64
N ARG A 195 -31.20 -1.46 21.95
CA ARG A 195 -32.33 -2.19 22.55
C ARG A 195 -31.96 -3.55 23.11
N VAL A 196 -31.00 -4.24 22.49
CA VAL A 196 -30.63 -5.61 22.86
C VAL A 196 -29.23 -5.67 23.47
N GLY A 197 -28.39 -4.64 23.27
CA GLY A 197 -27.01 -4.63 23.76
C GLY A 197 -26.05 -5.45 22.90
N ILE A 198 -26.32 -5.51 21.58
CA ILE A 198 -25.55 -6.28 20.59
C ILE A 198 -24.90 -5.34 19.60
N ASP A 199 -23.57 -5.38 19.51
CA ASP A 199 -22.83 -4.61 18.54
C ASP A 199 -22.64 -5.38 17.25
N ASN A 200 -22.88 -4.73 16.11
CA ASN A 200 -22.61 -5.28 14.78
C ASN A 200 -23.26 -6.66 14.57
N LEU A 201 -24.57 -6.76 14.78
CA LEU A 201 -25.35 -7.98 14.52
C LEU A 201 -25.10 -8.53 13.10
N ILE A 202 -25.08 -7.63 12.11
CA ILE A 202 -24.79 -7.93 10.71
C ILE A 202 -23.43 -7.31 10.34
N ILE A 203 -22.56 -8.13 9.76
CA ILE A 203 -21.23 -7.75 9.24
C ILE A 203 -21.16 -7.95 7.73
N GLY A 204 -20.20 -7.29 7.09
CA GLY A 204 -20.03 -7.30 5.63
C GLY A 204 -20.07 -5.90 5.00
N ARG A 205 -19.83 -5.86 3.69
CA ARG A 205 -19.72 -4.65 2.86
C ARG A 205 -20.63 -4.77 1.64
N SER A 206 -21.06 -3.64 1.11
CA SER A 206 -21.99 -3.58 -0.03
C SER A 206 -21.49 -4.30 -1.30
N VAL A 207 -20.19 -4.52 -1.46
CA VAL A 207 -19.61 -5.24 -2.60
C VAL A 207 -19.54 -6.74 -2.36
N SER A 208 -19.24 -7.17 -1.13
CA SER A 208 -19.01 -8.58 -0.78
C SER A 208 -20.25 -9.29 -0.24
N GLY A 209 -21.31 -8.54 0.06
CA GLY A 209 -22.48 -9.07 0.74
C GLY A 209 -22.39 -9.01 2.27
N TYR A 210 -23.36 -9.63 2.92
CA TYR A 210 -23.58 -9.55 4.36
C TYR A 210 -23.76 -10.93 5.00
N LYS A 211 -23.46 -11.02 6.30
CA LYS A 211 -23.76 -12.19 7.15
C LYS A 211 -24.04 -11.79 8.59
N ILE A 212 -24.67 -12.70 9.35
CA ILE A 212 -24.75 -12.57 10.81
C ILE A 212 -23.35 -12.67 11.43
N ASN A 213 -23.07 -11.84 12.43
CA ASN A 213 -21.83 -11.89 13.16
C ASN A 213 -21.74 -13.21 13.97
N PRO A 214 -20.73 -14.07 13.70
CA PRO A 214 -20.59 -15.38 14.34
C PRO A 214 -20.30 -15.32 15.84
N GLU A 215 -19.95 -14.15 16.39
CA GLU A 215 -19.79 -13.95 17.84
C GLU A 215 -21.09 -14.21 18.62
N TYR A 216 -22.24 -14.08 17.96
CA TYR A 216 -23.55 -14.19 18.59
C TYR A 216 -24.25 -15.51 18.25
N LYS A 217 -24.72 -16.22 19.28
CA LYS A 217 -25.60 -17.38 19.11
C LYS A 217 -27.05 -16.90 19.10
N ILE A 218 -27.67 -16.91 17.91
CA ILE A 218 -29.08 -16.54 17.72
C ILE A 218 -29.91 -17.82 17.62
N LYS A 219 -30.92 -17.95 18.50
CA LYS A 219 -31.90 -19.04 18.49
C LYS A 219 -33.21 -18.54 17.89
N GLN A 220 -33.72 -19.24 16.89
CA GLN A 220 -35.08 -19.00 16.38
C GLN A 220 -36.08 -19.65 17.35
N VAL A 221 -37.14 -18.93 17.72
CA VAL A 221 -38.20 -19.34 18.68
C VAL A 221 -39.56 -19.06 18.09
#